data_AF-A0A3B0VB43-F1
#
_entry.id   AF-A0A3B0VB43-F1
#
_cell.length_a   1.000
_cell.length_b   1.000
_cell.length_c   1.000
_cell.angle_alpha   90.00
_cell.angle_beta   90.00
_cell.angle_gamma   90.00
#
_symmetry.space_group_name_H-M   'P 1'
#
loop_
_entity.id
_entity.type
_entity.pdbx_description
1 polymer ?
#
loop_
_entity_poly.entity_id
_entity_poly.type
_entity_poly.pdbx_seq_one_letter_code
_entity_poly.pdbx_strand_id
1 'polypeptide(L)'
;RGRIVASFCMGTRRLYDLVDANPLFSFRPSDYVNDPYVISRNEKMVSINSGMEVDLTGQVCTDSSGGKFYSGIGGQVDFNRGAARSKGGKPIIAISALDENGKSRIVSRLSPGAGVGITRGDVHYVVTEYGVAYLHGKTVQDRVLALISIAHPDFRERLFKEAIAANLIRREHADVEGGFVVTPARRQKVICLDDGVQITLRPVRPTDEQGIKNLVYALSQETLYYRYMTHSKQFGTRQILDFVYVDHRKNVTIVATTPEAHGEDIIGVGRYFLDEASNRAEVAFVVRDEWQGRGIGLMLFRRLVVIARQSGIAGFTAEVLRDNRKMQSIFNKSGFKVTQHLEDDIYCFRMDF
;
A
#
# COMPACT_ATOMS: atom_id res chain seq x y z
N ARG A 1 12.06 -5.96 35.23
CA ARG A 1 12.34 -6.66 33.96
C ARG A 1 12.06 -8.15 34.15
N GLY A 2 11.71 -8.89 33.10
CA GLY A 2 11.44 -10.34 33.19
C GLY A 2 10.11 -10.72 33.86
N ARG A 3 9.13 -9.81 33.93
CA ARG A 3 7.81 -10.05 34.51
C ARG A 3 6.71 -9.60 33.55
N ILE A 4 5.56 -10.25 33.63
CA ILE A 4 4.32 -9.84 32.98
C ILE A 4 3.63 -8.83 33.89
N VAL A 5 3.47 -7.59 33.41
CA VAL A 5 2.86 -6.50 34.18
C VAL A 5 1.45 -6.24 33.65
N ALA A 6 0.48 -6.17 34.56
CA ALA A 6 -0.92 -5.88 34.25
C ALA A 6 -1.57 -5.10 35.40
N SER A 7 -2.69 -4.43 35.15
CA SER A 7 -3.49 -3.78 36.20
C SER A 7 -4.61 -4.66 36.73
N PHE A 8 -5.16 -5.52 35.89
CA PHE A 8 -6.13 -6.56 36.23
C PHE A 8 -6.02 -7.70 35.21
N CYS A 9 -6.68 -8.83 35.49
CA CYS A 9 -6.81 -9.92 34.53
C CYS A 9 -8.25 -10.43 34.51
N MET A 10 -8.71 -10.89 33.35
CA MET A 10 -10.05 -11.43 33.14
C MET A 10 -9.96 -12.60 32.17
N GLY A 11 -10.59 -13.72 32.51
CA GLY A 11 -10.57 -14.91 31.68
C GLY A 11 -11.25 -16.10 32.35
N THR A 12 -10.88 -17.30 31.90
CA THR A 12 -11.37 -18.56 32.47
C THR A 12 -10.59 -18.93 33.75
N ARG A 13 -11.08 -19.92 34.50
CA ARG A 13 -10.40 -20.44 35.70
C ARG A 13 -8.93 -20.80 35.44
N ARG A 14 -8.61 -21.34 34.26
CA ARG A 14 -7.23 -21.64 33.84
C ARG A 14 -6.29 -20.43 33.94
N LEU A 15 -6.76 -19.22 33.64
CA LEU A 15 -5.95 -18.01 33.78
C LEU A 15 -5.70 -17.68 35.25
N TYR A 16 -6.75 -17.76 36.08
CA TYR A 16 -6.63 -17.46 37.50
C TYR A 16 -5.70 -18.44 38.21
N ASP A 17 -5.81 -19.74 37.90
CA ASP A 17 -4.92 -20.78 38.44
C ASP A 17 -3.45 -20.56 38.01
N LEU A 18 -3.21 -20.03 36.81
CA LEU A 18 -1.86 -19.71 36.32
C LEU A 18 -1.24 -18.50 37.03
N VAL A 19 -2.07 -17.53 37.40
CA VAL A 19 -1.64 -16.26 38.00
C VAL A 19 -1.43 -16.39 39.51
N ASP A 20 -2.21 -17.26 40.16
CA ASP A 20 -2.16 -17.46 41.61
C ASP A 20 -0.75 -17.82 42.08
N ALA A 21 -0.24 -17.06 43.05
CA ALA A 21 1.11 -17.15 43.61
C ALA A 21 2.27 -17.22 42.59
N ASN A 22 2.07 -16.80 41.33
CA ASN A 22 3.08 -16.93 40.28
C ASN A 22 3.98 -15.67 40.17
N PRO A 23 5.28 -15.76 40.53
CA PRO A 23 6.17 -14.60 40.55
C PRO A 23 6.48 -14.01 39.17
N LEU A 24 6.09 -14.69 38.08
CA LEU A 24 6.17 -14.15 36.73
C LEU A 24 5.23 -12.94 36.54
N PHE A 25 4.11 -12.90 37.25
CA PHE A 25 3.12 -11.82 37.15
C PHE A 25 3.35 -10.74 38.20
N SER A 26 3.13 -9.49 37.82
CA SER A 26 3.24 -8.32 38.71
C SER A 26 2.08 -7.38 38.46
N PHE A 27 1.02 -7.50 39.28
CA PHE A 27 -0.09 -6.58 39.22
C PHE A 27 0.30 -5.21 39.81
N ARG A 28 0.01 -4.15 39.07
CA ARG A 28 0.33 -2.77 39.45
C ARG A 28 -0.90 -1.87 39.24
N PRO A 29 -1.06 -0.80 40.02
CA PRO A 29 -2.12 0.19 39.80
C PRO A 29 -2.17 0.71 38.36
N SER A 30 -3.39 1.01 37.87
CA SER A 30 -3.60 1.43 36.47
C SER A 30 -2.93 2.76 36.13
N ASP A 31 -2.78 3.67 37.08
CA ASP A 31 -2.02 4.92 36.91
C ASP A 31 -0.53 4.67 36.59
N TYR A 32 0.05 3.56 37.04
CA TYR A 32 1.39 3.12 36.62
C TYR A 32 1.38 2.37 35.30
N VAL A 33 0.49 1.37 35.16
CA VAL A 33 0.46 0.47 33.98
C VAL A 33 0.08 1.23 32.71
N ASN A 34 -0.84 2.18 32.83
CA ASN A 34 -1.36 2.96 31.73
C ASN A 34 -0.63 4.30 31.54
N ASP A 35 0.42 4.63 32.31
CA ASP A 35 1.15 5.87 32.04
C ASP A 35 1.91 5.76 30.69
N PRO A 36 1.60 6.59 29.67
CA PRO A 36 2.29 6.55 28.38
C PRO A 36 3.81 6.70 28.48
N TYR A 37 4.34 7.38 29.51
CA TYR A 37 5.77 7.51 29.78
C TYR A 37 6.40 6.26 30.38
N VAL A 38 5.62 5.44 31.08
CA VAL A 38 6.06 4.12 31.55
C VAL A 38 6.02 3.13 30.40
N ILE A 39 4.93 3.14 29.63
CA ILE A 39 4.74 2.28 28.45
C ILE A 39 5.88 2.47 27.44
N SER A 40 6.23 3.72 27.13
CA SER A 40 7.24 4.06 26.11
C SER A 40 8.67 3.64 26.45
N ARG A 41 8.97 3.34 27.72
CA ARG A 41 10.28 2.82 28.16
C ARG A 41 10.54 1.39 27.69
N ASN A 42 9.51 0.66 27.28
CA ASN A 42 9.66 -0.66 26.70
C ASN A 42 10.00 -0.52 25.22
N GLU A 43 11.12 -1.11 24.77
CA GLU A 43 11.44 -1.15 23.34
C GLU A 43 10.47 -2.05 22.58
N LYS A 44 10.13 -1.66 21.35
CA LYS A 44 9.22 -2.42 20.47
C LYS A 44 7.84 -2.68 21.09
N MET A 45 7.34 -1.72 21.87
CA MET A 45 6.03 -1.83 22.50
C MET A 45 4.93 -1.88 21.44
N VAL A 46 4.15 -2.95 21.41
CA VAL A 46 3.01 -3.10 20.50
C VAL A 46 1.74 -3.00 21.32
N SER A 47 0.85 -2.07 20.94
CA SER A 47 -0.50 -2.01 21.48
C SER A 47 -1.49 -2.41 20.40
N ILE A 48 -2.44 -3.29 20.73
CA ILE A 48 -3.48 -3.76 19.83
C ILE A 48 -4.81 -3.47 20.51
N ASN A 49 -5.62 -2.62 19.89
CA ASN A 49 -6.93 -2.25 20.40
C ASN A 49 -7.97 -2.30 19.27
N SER A 50 -9.26 -2.32 19.63
CA SER A 50 -10.37 -2.33 18.66
C SER A 50 -11.00 -0.95 18.51
N GLY A 51 -11.62 -0.70 17.35
CA GLY A 51 -12.51 0.44 17.13
C GLY A 51 -13.93 -0.02 16.75
N MET A 52 -14.87 0.93 16.77
CA MET A 52 -16.26 0.77 16.30
C MET A 52 -16.42 1.26 14.85
N GLU A 53 -15.84 2.43 14.55
CA GLU A 53 -15.81 3.05 13.22
C GLU A 53 -14.47 3.77 13.03
N VAL A 54 -13.99 3.84 11.79
CA VAL A 54 -12.84 4.66 11.40
C VAL A 54 -13.26 5.54 10.22
N ASP A 55 -13.16 6.86 10.36
CA ASP A 55 -13.44 7.74 9.22
C ASP A 55 -12.27 7.82 8.23
N LEU A 56 -12.53 8.29 7.01
CA LEU A 56 -11.51 8.40 5.96
C LEU A 56 -10.36 9.36 6.29
N THR A 57 -10.51 10.22 7.30
CA THR A 57 -9.40 11.03 7.82
C THR A 57 -8.61 10.31 8.90
N GLY A 58 -9.04 9.14 9.36
CA GLY A 58 -8.42 8.30 10.36
C GLY A 58 -8.81 8.60 11.81
N GLN A 59 -9.92 9.30 12.05
CA GLN A 59 -10.48 9.36 13.42
C GLN A 59 -11.11 8.00 13.75
N VAL A 60 -10.90 7.54 14.99
CA VAL A 60 -11.44 6.25 15.45
C VAL A 60 -12.47 6.48 16.54
N CYS A 61 -13.69 6.02 16.29
CA CYS A 61 -14.69 5.85 17.34
C CYS A 61 -14.39 4.58 18.12
N THR A 62 -14.34 4.66 19.44
CA THR A 62 -13.92 3.51 20.28
C THR A 62 -15.01 3.01 21.22
N ASP A 63 -15.97 3.85 21.58
CA ASP A 63 -16.82 3.60 22.75
C ASP A 63 -18.33 3.67 22.47
N SER A 64 -18.74 4.11 21.29
CA SER A 64 -20.12 4.49 21.01
C SER A 64 -20.60 4.00 19.65
N SER A 65 -21.91 3.73 19.58
CA SER A 65 -22.59 3.28 18.37
C SER A 65 -24.05 3.74 18.41
N GLY A 66 -24.57 4.24 17.28
CA GLY A 66 -25.96 4.71 17.20
C GLY A 66 -26.31 5.83 18.20
N GLY A 67 -25.36 6.69 18.54
CA GLY A 67 -25.53 7.78 19.51
C GLY A 67 -25.59 7.34 20.98
N LYS A 68 -25.29 6.07 21.29
CA LYS A 68 -25.24 5.54 22.66
C LYS A 68 -23.83 5.11 23.04
N PHE A 69 -23.48 5.29 24.31
CA PHE A 69 -22.27 4.70 24.89
C PHE A 69 -22.46 3.18 24.99
N TYR A 70 -21.56 2.45 24.35
CA TYR A 70 -21.44 1.00 24.44
C TYR A 70 -20.43 0.61 25.51
N SER A 71 -19.34 1.39 25.63
CA SER A 71 -18.29 1.19 26.63
C SER A 71 -17.68 2.54 27.05
N GLY A 72 -16.38 2.60 27.32
CA GLY A 72 -15.64 3.83 27.59
C GLY A 72 -14.23 3.76 27.01
N ILE A 73 -13.51 4.89 27.01
CA ILE A 73 -12.18 5.00 26.40
C ILE A 73 -11.13 4.02 26.98
N GLY A 74 -11.29 3.62 28.24
CA GLY A 74 -10.35 2.76 28.96
C GLY A 74 -8.91 3.26 28.88
N GLY A 75 -7.96 2.32 28.84
CA GLY A 75 -6.53 2.60 28.64
C GLY A 75 -6.08 2.65 27.17
N GLN A 76 -7.02 2.57 26.22
CA GLN A 76 -6.68 2.42 24.80
C GLN A 76 -5.85 3.60 24.29
N VAL A 77 -6.27 4.83 24.64
CA VAL A 77 -5.58 6.06 24.26
C VAL A 77 -4.16 6.08 24.83
N ASP A 78 -4.00 5.61 26.06
CA ASP A 78 -2.72 5.63 26.76
C ASP A 78 -1.72 4.65 26.14
N PHE A 79 -2.14 3.41 25.91
CA PHE A 79 -1.32 2.40 25.23
C PHE A 79 -1.03 2.76 23.78
N ASN A 80 -1.95 3.45 23.09
CA ASN A 80 -1.70 3.97 21.76
C ASN A 80 -0.56 5.00 21.78
N ARG A 81 -0.63 6.00 22.66
CA ARG A 81 0.42 7.03 22.81
C ARG A 81 1.75 6.49 23.32
N GLY A 82 1.70 5.58 24.29
CA GLY A 82 2.90 4.95 24.84
C GLY A 82 3.63 4.10 23.80
N ALA A 83 2.90 3.31 23.01
CA ALA A 83 3.47 2.54 21.91
C ALA A 83 4.00 3.46 20.78
N ALA A 84 3.32 4.56 20.46
CA ALA A 84 3.79 5.53 19.46
C ALA A 84 5.15 6.15 19.84
N ARG A 85 5.38 6.37 21.14
CA ARG A 85 6.63 6.94 21.69
C ARG A 85 7.72 5.90 21.93
N SER A 86 7.40 4.61 21.91
CA SER A 86 8.36 3.52 22.12
C SER A 86 9.30 3.39 20.91
N LYS A 87 10.59 3.16 21.17
CA LYS A 87 11.57 2.87 20.12
C LYS A 87 11.18 1.60 19.36
N GLY A 88 10.77 1.76 18.10
CA GLY A 88 10.26 0.67 17.27
C GLY A 88 8.87 0.17 17.67
N GLY A 89 8.12 0.95 18.45
CA GLY A 89 6.77 0.62 18.88
C GLY A 89 5.72 0.72 17.78
N LYS A 90 4.60 0.03 17.97
CA LYS A 90 3.52 -0.09 16.98
C LYS A 90 2.14 -0.01 17.67
N PRO A 91 1.48 1.15 17.60
CA PRO A 91 0.08 1.25 18.01
C PRO A 91 -0.86 0.83 16.87
N ILE A 92 -1.65 -0.21 17.12
CA ILE A 92 -2.49 -0.87 16.14
C ILE A 92 -3.96 -0.79 16.57
N ILE A 93 -4.79 -0.29 15.65
CA ILE A 93 -6.24 -0.36 15.72
C ILE A 93 -6.71 -1.45 14.77
N ALA A 94 -7.22 -2.55 15.31
CA ALA A 94 -7.78 -3.66 14.54
C ALA A 94 -9.31 -3.54 14.50
N ILE A 95 -9.91 -3.66 13.33
CA ILE A 95 -11.35 -3.56 13.14
C ILE A 95 -11.78 -4.48 12.00
N SER A 96 -12.93 -5.16 12.13
CA SER A 96 -13.54 -5.83 10.98
C SER A 96 -13.98 -4.80 9.95
N ALA A 97 -13.85 -5.10 8.66
CA ALA A 97 -14.27 -4.14 7.63
C ALA A 97 -15.78 -3.91 7.65
N LEU A 98 -16.57 -4.92 8.06
CA LEU A 98 -18.02 -4.85 8.24
C LEU A 98 -18.44 -5.02 9.71
N ASP A 99 -19.58 -4.45 10.08
CA ASP A 99 -20.29 -4.75 11.32
C ASP A 99 -21.18 -6.00 11.19
N GLU A 100 -21.86 -6.35 12.28
CA GLU A 100 -22.78 -7.50 12.35
C GLU A 100 -23.99 -7.40 11.40
N ASN A 101 -24.30 -6.20 10.91
CA ASN A 101 -25.38 -5.92 9.96
C ASN A 101 -24.88 -5.81 8.51
N GLY A 102 -23.60 -6.08 8.27
CA GLY A 102 -22.97 -5.96 6.94
C GLY A 102 -22.66 -4.53 6.50
N LYS A 103 -22.69 -3.54 7.41
CA LYS A 103 -22.32 -2.14 7.12
C LYS A 103 -20.83 -1.93 7.26
N SER A 104 -20.25 -1.11 6.37
CA SER A 104 -18.83 -0.75 6.44
C SER A 104 -18.49 -0.01 7.74
N ARG A 105 -17.44 -0.46 8.43
CA ARG A 105 -16.85 0.23 9.60
C ARG A 105 -15.76 1.23 9.21
N ILE A 106 -15.30 1.20 7.96
CA ILE A 106 -14.57 2.32 7.35
C ILE A 106 -15.61 3.23 6.69
N VAL A 107 -15.73 4.46 7.17
CA VAL A 107 -16.82 5.37 6.83
C VAL A 107 -16.29 6.70 6.31
N SER A 108 -17.05 7.39 5.46
CA SER A 108 -16.64 8.72 4.98
C SER A 108 -16.60 9.76 6.11
N ARG A 109 -17.54 9.66 7.05
CA ARG A 109 -17.62 10.46 8.27
C ARG A 109 -18.14 9.58 9.40
N LEU A 110 -17.62 9.79 10.61
CA LEU A 110 -18.14 9.11 11.79
C LEU A 110 -19.63 9.40 11.97
N SER A 111 -20.35 8.42 12.50
CA SER A 111 -21.77 8.54 12.83
C SER A 111 -22.02 9.75 13.77
N PRO A 112 -23.13 10.50 13.61
CA PRO A 112 -23.46 11.59 14.52
C PRO A 112 -23.46 11.12 15.99
N GLY A 113 -22.73 11.85 16.85
CA GLY A 113 -22.59 11.50 18.27
C GLY A 113 -21.54 10.43 18.57
N ALA A 114 -20.77 9.95 17.58
CA ALA A 114 -19.65 9.05 17.80
C ALA A 114 -18.53 9.72 18.62
N GLY A 115 -18.11 9.07 19.69
CA GLY A 115 -17.01 9.47 20.56
C GLY A 115 -15.65 9.14 19.95
N VAL A 116 -14.91 10.16 19.55
CA VAL A 116 -13.54 10.01 19.01
C VAL A 116 -12.59 9.68 20.16
N GLY A 117 -12.19 8.41 20.26
CA GLY A 117 -11.20 7.96 21.25
C GLY A 117 -9.76 8.16 20.76
N ILE A 118 -9.46 7.68 19.54
CA ILE A 118 -8.16 7.91 18.90
C ILE A 118 -8.31 8.98 17.84
N THR A 119 -7.66 10.11 18.07
CA THR A 119 -7.68 11.23 17.14
C THR A 119 -6.93 10.89 15.86
N ARG A 120 -7.23 11.63 14.78
CA ARG A 120 -6.49 11.51 13.52
C ARG A 120 -4.98 11.79 13.68
N GLY A 121 -4.55 12.49 14.74
CA GLY A 121 -3.13 12.75 15.02
C GLY A 121 -2.42 11.61 15.76
N ASP A 122 -3.18 10.82 16.53
CA ASP A 122 -2.64 9.74 17.37
C ASP A 122 -2.64 8.37 16.66
N VAL A 123 -3.43 8.18 15.59
CA VAL A 123 -3.51 6.89 14.89
C VAL A 123 -2.26 6.61 14.03
N HIS A 124 -1.72 5.39 14.14
CA HIS A 124 -0.61 4.92 13.29
C HIS A 124 -1.06 3.83 12.33
N TYR A 125 -1.47 2.67 12.86
CA TYR A 125 -1.87 1.53 12.04
C TYR A 125 -3.36 1.24 12.23
N VAL A 126 -4.07 1.07 11.12
CA VAL A 126 -5.42 0.50 11.07
C VAL A 126 -5.36 -0.82 10.32
N VAL A 127 -5.98 -1.86 10.86
CA VAL A 127 -5.93 -3.23 10.32
C VAL A 127 -7.33 -3.76 10.16
N THR A 128 -7.63 -4.31 8.99
CA THR A 128 -8.81 -5.13 8.73
C THR A 128 -8.40 -6.50 8.17
N GLU A 129 -9.38 -7.38 7.94
CA GLU A 129 -9.17 -8.62 7.21
C GLU A 129 -8.65 -8.43 5.77
N TYR A 130 -8.71 -7.20 5.23
CA TYR A 130 -8.23 -6.87 3.88
C TYR A 130 -6.81 -6.29 3.86
N GLY A 131 -6.21 -5.98 5.01
CA GLY A 131 -4.81 -5.55 5.10
C GLY A 131 -4.54 -4.48 6.15
N VAL A 132 -3.44 -3.76 5.95
CA VAL A 132 -2.92 -2.76 6.90
C VAL A 132 -2.81 -1.40 6.23
N ALA A 133 -3.38 -0.38 6.86
CA ALA A 133 -3.22 1.02 6.51
C ALA A 133 -2.35 1.72 7.56
N TYR A 134 -1.14 2.12 7.18
CA TYR A 134 -0.32 3.04 7.97
C TYR A 134 -0.70 4.48 7.65
N LEU A 135 -0.95 5.33 8.66
CA LEU A 135 -1.51 6.68 8.53
C LEU A 135 -0.62 7.78 9.10
N HIS A 136 0.33 7.46 9.99
CA HIS A 136 1.14 8.46 10.66
C HIS A 136 2.10 9.17 9.67
N GLY A 137 2.14 10.50 9.73
CA GLY A 137 2.94 11.34 8.82
C GLY A 137 2.39 11.47 7.40
N LYS A 138 1.24 10.86 7.08
CA LYS A 138 0.64 10.90 5.74
C LYS A 138 -0.27 12.10 5.54
N THR A 139 -0.40 12.54 4.29
CA THR A 139 -1.39 13.55 3.89
C THR A 139 -2.81 13.00 4.05
N VAL A 140 -3.82 13.87 4.13
CA VAL A 140 -5.23 13.42 4.22
C VAL A 140 -5.60 12.52 3.03
N GLN A 141 -5.21 12.90 1.81
CA GLN A 141 -5.46 12.09 0.61
C GLN A 141 -4.84 10.69 0.72
N ASP A 142 -3.58 10.59 1.14
CA ASP A 142 -2.92 9.27 1.27
C ASP A 142 -3.56 8.40 2.35
N ARG A 143 -4.06 9.02 3.43
CA ARG A 143 -4.78 8.31 4.49
C ARG A 143 -6.11 7.76 3.97
N VAL A 144 -6.85 8.58 3.24
CA VAL A 144 -8.11 8.19 2.61
C VAL A 144 -7.87 7.00 1.69
N LEU A 145 -6.91 7.09 0.77
CA LEU A 145 -6.57 6.02 -0.17
C LEU A 145 -6.11 4.74 0.57
N ALA A 146 -5.34 4.87 1.65
CA ALA A 146 -4.90 3.73 2.45
C ALA A 146 -6.07 3.05 3.18
N LEU A 147 -7.01 3.82 3.74
CA LEU A 147 -8.18 3.30 4.44
C LEU A 147 -9.16 2.63 3.47
N ILE A 148 -9.47 3.26 2.33
CA ILE A 148 -10.30 2.63 1.30
C ILE A 148 -9.65 1.33 0.82
N SER A 149 -8.31 1.27 0.74
CA SER A 149 -7.60 0.06 0.31
C SER A 149 -7.82 -1.14 1.22
N ILE A 150 -8.10 -0.91 2.50
CA ILE A 150 -8.38 -1.97 3.50
C ILE A 150 -9.87 -2.05 3.87
N ALA A 151 -10.74 -1.29 3.20
CA ALA A 151 -12.19 -1.44 3.32
C ALA A 151 -12.69 -2.69 2.57
N HIS A 152 -13.90 -3.12 2.91
CA HIS A 152 -14.58 -4.21 2.21
C HIS A 152 -14.77 -3.84 0.72
N PRO A 153 -14.46 -4.74 -0.24
CA PRO A 153 -14.47 -4.46 -1.68
C PRO A 153 -15.74 -3.75 -2.17
N ASP A 154 -16.91 -4.21 -1.75
CA ASP A 154 -18.22 -3.67 -2.15
C ASP A 154 -18.44 -2.19 -1.78
N PHE A 155 -17.68 -1.67 -0.82
CA PHE A 155 -17.83 -0.29 -0.34
C PHE A 155 -16.74 0.65 -0.87
N ARG A 156 -15.68 0.14 -1.52
CA ARG A 156 -14.52 0.95 -1.91
C ARG A 156 -14.87 2.04 -2.91
N GLU A 157 -15.64 1.70 -3.94
CA GLU A 157 -16.05 2.65 -4.97
C GLU A 157 -16.91 3.77 -4.39
N ARG A 158 -17.88 3.40 -3.53
CA ARG A 158 -18.73 4.37 -2.81
C ARG A 158 -17.89 5.29 -1.93
N LEU A 159 -16.98 4.75 -1.12
CA LEU A 159 -16.12 5.53 -0.24
C LEU A 159 -15.20 6.47 -1.04
N PHE A 160 -14.70 6.04 -2.19
CA PHE A 160 -13.89 6.87 -3.09
C PHE A 160 -14.70 8.06 -3.64
N LYS A 161 -15.91 7.80 -4.13
CA LYS A 161 -16.88 8.83 -4.57
C LYS A 161 -17.18 9.84 -3.46
N GLU A 162 -17.51 9.35 -2.27
CA GLU A 162 -17.78 10.17 -1.10
C GLU A 162 -16.57 11.02 -0.70
N ALA A 163 -15.36 10.49 -0.82
CA ALA A 163 -14.13 11.22 -0.53
C ALA A 163 -13.86 12.36 -1.51
N ILE A 164 -14.10 12.16 -2.81
CA ILE A 164 -14.00 13.21 -3.82
C ILE A 164 -15.05 14.29 -3.55
N ALA A 165 -16.30 13.89 -3.29
CA ALA A 165 -17.38 14.83 -2.96
C ALA A 165 -17.10 15.64 -1.69
N ALA A 166 -16.42 15.03 -0.72
CA ALA A 166 -15.98 15.69 0.52
C ALA A 166 -14.68 16.52 0.35
N ASN A 167 -14.09 16.58 -0.84
CA ASN A 167 -12.79 17.21 -1.13
C ASN A 167 -11.63 16.66 -0.27
N LEU A 168 -11.70 15.37 0.11
CA LEU A 168 -10.61 14.65 0.77
C LEU A 168 -9.61 14.07 -0.23
N ILE A 169 -10.06 13.86 -1.46
CA ILE A 169 -9.25 13.52 -2.65
C ILE A 169 -9.45 14.66 -3.67
N ARG A 170 -8.39 14.99 -4.43
CA ARG A 170 -8.48 15.99 -5.50
C ARG A 170 -9.54 15.60 -6.54
N ARG A 171 -10.20 16.60 -7.12
CA ARG A 171 -11.26 16.38 -8.12
C ARG A 171 -10.79 15.71 -9.40
N GLU A 172 -9.51 15.85 -9.74
CA GLU A 172 -8.88 15.20 -10.90
C GLU A 172 -8.97 13.67 -10.83
N HIS A 173 -9.15 13.09 -9.63
CA HIS A 173 -9.37 11.66 -9.44
C HIS A 173 -10.77 11.19 -9.86
N ALA A 174 -11.70 12.09 -10.18
CA ALA A 174 -13.00 11.72 -10.73
C ALA A 174 -12.88 11.08 -12.13
N ASP A 175 -11.83 11.42 -12.88
CA ASP A 175 -11.59 10.89 -14.23
C ASP A 175 -11.15 9.42 -14.25
N VAL A 176 -10.76 8.87 -13.10
CA VAL A 176 -10.30 7.48 -12.94
C VAL A 176 -11.25 6.63 -12.10
N GLU A 177 -12.52 7.02 -12.08
CA GLU A 177 -13.59 6.30 -11.41
C GLU A 177 -13.70 4.84 -11.92
N GLY A 178 -13.87 3.88 -11.01
CA GLY A 178 -13.82 2.44 -11.32
C GLY A 178 -12.41 1.84 -11.39
N GLY A 179 -11.36 2.67 -11.41
CA GLY A 179 -9.95 2.23 -11.40
C GLY A 179 -9.36 1.95 -10.01
N PHE A 180 -10.12 2.18 -8.92
CA PHE A 180 -9.67 1.88 -7.56
C PHE A 180 -9.70 0.37 -7.30
N VAL A 181 -8.65 -0.32 -7.71
CA VAL A 181 -8.52 -1.77 -7.54
C VAL A 181 -7.33 -2.06 -6.64
N VAL A 182 -7.59 -2.83 -5.58
CA VAL A 182 -6.54 -3.31 -4.67
C VAL A 182 -6.25 -4.76 -5.01
N THR A 183 -5.06 -5.01 -5.54
CA THR A 183 -4.63 -6.38 -5.85
C THR A 183 -4.14 -7.09 -4.58
N PRO A 184 -4.51 -8.37 -4.33
CA PRO A 184 -4.11 -9.09 -3.12
C PRO A 184 -2.59 -9.22 -2.93
N ALA A 185 -2.13 -9.20 -1.67
CA ALA A 185 -0.72 -9.28 -1.30
C ALA A 185 0.01 -10.55 -1.77
N ARG A 186 -0.71 -11.66 -2.02
CA ARG A 186 -0.14 -12.92 -2.56
C ARG A 186 0.55 -12.79 -3.92
N ARG A 187 0.37 -11.67 -4.64
CA ARG A 187 1.05 -11.39 -5.92
C ARG A 187 2.39 -10.67 -5.76
N GLN A 188 2.89 -10.46 -4.54
CA GLN A 188 4.19 -9.84 -4.28
C GLN A 188 5.32 -10.88 -4.35
N LYS A 189 6.52 -10.47 -4.77
CA LYS A 189 7.72 -11.31 -4.82
C LYS A 189 8.92 -10.53 -4.28
N VAL A 190 9.53 -11.03 -3.21
CA VAL A 190 10.77 -10.48 -2.66
C VAL A 190 11.96 -11.15 -3.35
N ILE A 191 12.95 -10.36 -3.74
CA ILE A 191 14.17 -10.80 -4.43
C ILE A 191 15.36 -10.15 -3.72
N CYS A 192 16.39 -10.92 -3.43
CA CYS A 192 17.67 -10.40 -2.96
C CYS A 192 18.60 -10.26 -4.18
N LEU A 193 19.15 -9.06 -4.38
CA LEU A 193 20.15 -8.79 -5.40
C LEU A 193 21.53 -9.34 -4.97
N ASP A 194 22.46 -9.43 -5.91
CA ASP A 194 23.80 -9.99 -5.68
C ASP A 194 24.60 -9.19 -4.62
N ASP A 195 24.27 -7.92 -4.42
CA ASP A 195 24.86 -7.04 -3.41
C ASP A 195 24.15 -7.09 -2.05
N GLY A 196 23.20 -8.02 -1.87
CA GLY A 196 22.44 -8.21 -0.63
C GLY A 196 21.22 -7.30 -0.48
N VAL A 197 21.00 -6.34 -1.38
CA VAL A 197 19.84 -5.45 -1.31
C VAL A 197 18.56 -6.23 -1.59
N GLN A 198 17.55 -6.05 -0.73
CA GLN A 198 16.23 -6.64 -0.94
C GLN A 198 15.35 -5.69 -1.77
N ILE A 199 14.78 -6.24 -2.84
CA ILE A 199 13.76 -5.57 -3.64
C ILE A 199 12.45 -6.36 -3.59
N THR A 200 11.33 -5.66 -3.69
CA THR A 200 9.99 -6.27 -3.78
C THR A 200 9.34 -5.90 -5.10
N LEU A 201 8.92 -6.91 -5.86
CA LEU A 201 8.06 -6.73 -7.03
C LEU A 201 6.61 -6.93 -6.64
N ARG A 202 5.75 -5.94 -6.90
CA ARG A 202 4.34 -6.00 -6.51
C ARG A 202 3.44 -5.22 -7.46
N PRO A 203 2.14 -5.53 -7.52
CA PRO A 203 1.16 -4.65 -8.16
C PRO A 203 1.25 -3.23 -7.59
N VAL A 204 1.02 -2.24 -8.46
CA VAL A 204 0.80 -0.85 -8.03
C VAL A 204 -0.42 -0.80 -7.10
N ARG A 205 -0.36 0.09 -6.09
CA ARG A 205 -1.42 0.34 -5.11
C ARG A 205 -1.97 1.75 -5.35
N PRO A 206 -3.25 2.03 -5.05
CA PRO A 206 -3.80 3.39 -5.11
C PRO A 206 -2.99 4.44 -4.32
N THR A 207 -2.30 4.02 -3.26
CA THR A 207 -1.42 4.87 -2.44
C THR A 207 -0.04 5.15 -3.05
N ASP A 208 0.29 4.60 -4.22
CA ASP A 208 1.61 4.75 -4.83
C ASP A 208 1.76 6.05 -5.66
N GLU A 209 0.73 6.91 -5.74
CA GLU A 209 0.75 8.17 -6.52
C GLU A 209 2.02 8.98 -6.26
N GLN A 210 2.35 9.23 -4.99
CA GLN A 210 3.56 9.99 -4.63
C GLN A 210 4.85 9.23 -4.98
N GLY A 211 4.87 7.91 -4.82
CA GLY A 211 6.03 7.08 -5.17
C GLY A 211 6.30 7.07 -6.68
N ILE A 212 5.25 6.96 -7.50
CA ILE A 212 5.35 7.07 -8.96
C ILE A 212 5.79 8.47 -9.37
N LYS A 213 5.25 9.50 -8.72
CA LYS A 213 5.70 10.87 -8.93
C LYS A 213 7.20 10.98 -8.66
N ASN A 214 7.66 10.57 -7.48
CA ASN A 214 9.08 10.59 -7.11
C ASN A 214 9.95 9.83 -8.13
N LEU A 215 9.52 8.63 -8.54
CA LEU A 215 10.19 7.84 -9.57
C LEU A 215 10.39 8.65 -10.86
N VAL A 216 9.32 9.22 -11.41
CA VAL A 216 9.35 9.92 -12.71
C VAL A 216 10.18 11.20 -12.64
N TYR A 217 10.04 11.99 -11.57
CA TYR A 217 10.80 13.24 -11.41
C TYR A 217 12.29 13.02 -11.14
N ALA A 218 12.68 11.84 -10.61
CA ALA A 218 14.07 11.47 -10.39
C ALA A 218 14.81 11.03 -11.67
N LEU A 219 14.10 10.76 -12.77
CA LEU A 219 14.72 10.25 -14.00
C LEU A 219 15.62 11.31 -14.68
N SER A 220 16.71 10.84 -15.27
CA SER A 220 17.53 11.61 -16.21
C SER A 220 16.73 11.96 -17.48
N GLN A 221 17.18 12.99 -18.20
CA GLN A 221 16.59 13.36 -19.50
C GLN A 221 16.69 12.22 -20.52
N GLU A 222 17.81 11.49 -20.51
CA GLU A 222 18.03 10.33 -21.38
C GLU A 222 17.02 9.22 -21.07
N THR A 223 16.87 8.82 -19.80
CA THR A 223 15.92 7.78 -19.40
C THR A 223 14.46 8.19 -19.69
N LEU A 224 14.12 9.46 -19.49
CA LEU A 224 12.80 9.98 -19.87
C LEU A 224 12.56 9.91 -21.36
N TYR A 225 13.52 10.36 -22.17
CA TYR A 225 13.40 10.31 -23.62
C TYR A 225 13.29 8.88 -24.12
N TYR A 226 14.10 7.95 -23.61
CA TYR A 226 14.01 6.54 -23.97
C TYR A 226 12.70 5.87 -23.57
N ARG A 227 12.04 6.32 -22.51
CA ARG A 227 10.79 5.71 -22.05
C ARG A 227 9.55 6.35 -22.67
N TYR A 228 9.55 7.67 -22.82
CA TYR A 228 8.36 8.46 -23.13
C TYR A 228 8.48 9.22 -24.45
N MET A 229 9.62 9.10 -25.15
CA MET A 229 9.94 9.80 -26.40
C MET A 229 9.73 11.32 -26.29
N THR A 230 9.94 11.87 -25.09
CA THR A 230 9.79 13.29 -24.79
C THR A 230 10.92 13.77 -23.89
N HIS A 231 11.28 15.04 -24.07
CA HIS A 231 12.22 15.76 -23.20
C HIS A 231 11.49 16.56 -22.10
N SER A 232 10.14 16.55 -22.11
CA SER A 232 9.37 17.23 -21.09
C SER A 232 9.42 16.49 -19.76
N LYS A 233 9.91 17.17 -18.73
CA LYS A 233 9.81 16.71 -17.33
C LYS A 233 8.47 17.03 -16.67
N GLN A 234 7.59 17.75 -17.36
CA GLN A 234 6.29 18.11 -16.81
C GLN A 234 5.29 16.99 -17.08
N PHE A 235 5.09 16.15 -16.07
CA PHE A 235 4.00 15.17 -16.06
C PHE A 235 2.78 15.78 -15.38
N GLY A 236 1.67 15.82 -16.11
CA GLY A 236 0.38 16.24 -15.53
C GLY A 236 -0.14 15.21 -14.53
N THR A 237 -1.00 15.63 -13.59
CA THR A 237 -1.62 14.72 -12.62
C THR A 237 -2.26 13.52 -13.31
N ARG A 238 -3.00 13.74 -14.41
CA ARG A 238 -3.67 12.68 -15.17
C ARG A 238 -2.73 11.57 -15.60
N GLN A 239 -1.55 11.92 -16.12
CA GLN A 239 -0.55 10.92 -16.52
C GLN A 239 -0.08 10.08 -15.32
N ILE A 240 0.08 10.68 -14.14
CA ILE A 240 0.42 9.95 -12.89
C ILE A 240 -0.75 9.07 -12.44
N LEU A 241 -2.00 9.53 -12.56
CA LEU A 241 -3.17 8.73 -12.22
C LEU A 241 -3.29 7.50 -13.12
N ASP A 242 -2.97 7.61 -14.41
CA ASP A 242 -2.89 6.48 -15.36
C ASP A 242 -1.80 5.46 -14.98
N PHE A 243 -0.87 5.81 -14.09
CA PHE A 243 0.03 4.82 -13.49
C PHE A 243 -0.60 3.94 -12.44
N VAL A 244 -1.53 4.51 -11.69
CA VAL A 244 -1.97 4.00 -10.40
C VAL A 244 -3.36 3.37 -10.49
N TYR A 245 -4.28 4.04 -11.18
CA TYR A 245 -5.68 3.64 -11.31
C TYR A 245 -5.87 2.89 -12.62
N VAL A 246 -5.46 1.63 -12.60
CA VAL A 246 -5.37 0.79 -13.79
C VAL A 246 -6.60 -0.10 -13.90
N ASP A 247 -7.23 -0.14 -15.08
CA ASP A 247 -8.20 -1.21 -15.38
C ASP A 247 -7.45 -2.54 -15.51
N HIS A 248 -7.46 -3.32 -14.44
CA HIS A 248 -6.75 -4.60 -14.35
C HIS A 248 -7.28 -5.68 -15.29
N ARG A 249 -8.39 -5.45 -16.02
CA ARG A 249 -8.83 -6.37 -17.08
C ARG A 249 -7.94 -6.26 -18.32
N LYS A 250 -7.54 -5.05 -18.68
CA LYS A 250 -6.78 -4.77 -19.91
C LYS A 250 -5.31 -4.45 -19.64
N ASN A 251 -5.03 -3.86 -18.48
CA ASN A 251 -3.75 -3.24 -18.19
C ASN A 251 -3.17 -3.79 -16.90
N VAL A 252 -1.85 -3.92 -16.83
CA VAL A 252 -1.16 -4.33 -15.60
C VAL A 252 -0.02 -3.37 -15.34
N THR A 253 0.11 -2.94 -14.08
CA THR A 253 1.27 -2.19 -13.60
C THR A 253 1.88 -2.90 -12.39
N ILE A 254 3.18 -3.13 -12.46
CA ILE A 254 4.02 -3.72 -11.40
C ILE A 254 5.10 -2.70 -11.04
N VAL A 255 5.32 -2.50 -9.75
CA VAL A 255 6.39 -1.65 -9.21
C VAL A 255 7.47 -2.53 -8.58
N ALA A 256 8.73 -2.09 -8.73
CA ALA A 256 9.87 -2.58 -7.98
C ALA A 256 10.16 -1.60 -6.84
N THR A 257 10.26 -2.10 -5.62
CA THR A 257 10.42 -1.27 -4.43
C THR A 257 11.53 -1.73 -3.51
N THR A 258 12.09 -0.80 -2.73
CA THR A 258 13.06 -1.06 -1.66
C THR A 258 12.51 -0.64 -0.31
N PRO A 259 12.84 -1.33 0.79
CA PRO A 259 12.40 -0.92 2.13
C PRO A 259 12.96 0.44 2.52
N GLU A 260 12.13 1.27 3.15
CA GLU A 260 12.53 2.54 3.78
C GLU A 260 11.96 2.69 5.20
N ALA A 261 12.46 3.68 5.96
CA ALA A 261 12.07 3.92 7.35
C ALA A 261 10.54 4.06 7.56
N HIS A 262 9.81 4.57 6.55
CA HIS A 262 8.38 4.82 6.62
C HIS A 262 7.57 4.12 5.53
N GLY A 263 8.10 3.07 4.91
CA GLY A 263 7.39 2.31 3.89
C GLY A 263 8.32 1.70 2.86
N GLU A 264 8.06 2.01 1.60
CA GLU A 264 8.80 1.48 0.46
C GLU A 264 9.08 2.64 -0.50
N ASP A 265 10.29 2.69 -1.07
CA ASP A 265 10.62 3.59 -2.17
C ASP A 265 10.44 2.87 -3.51
N ILE A 266 9.86 3.54 -4.51
CA ILE A 266 9.62 2.96 -5.84
C ILE A 266 10.84 3.25 -6.72
N ILE A 267 11.54 2.19 -7.09
CA ILE A 267 12.78 2.26 -7.86
C ILE A 267 12.60 1.92 -9.34
N GLY A 268 11.46 1.34 -9.71
CA GLY A 268 11.09 1.09 -11.09
C GLY A 268 9.63 0.71 -11.25
N VAL A 269 9.11 0.86 -12.45
CA VAL A 269 7.74 0.51 -12.81
C VAL A 269 7.73 -0.19 -14.17
N GLY A 270 6.97 -1.26 -14.29
CA GLY A 270 6.70 -1.93 -15.55
C GLY A 270 5.22 -2.15 -15.76
N ARG A 271 4.79 -2.04 -17.01
CA ARG A 271 3.39 -2.12 -17.39
C ARG A 271 3.20 -2.83 -18.73
N TYR A 272 2.01 -3.35 -18.94
CA TYR A 272 1.53 -3.66 -20.28
C TYR A 272 0.10 -3.20 -20.50
N PHE A 273 -0.25 -2.96 -21.77
CA PHE A 273 -1.59 -2.60 -22.23
C PHE A 273 -2.07 -3.62 -23.27
N LEU A 274 -3.16 -4.33 -23.00
CA LEU A 274 -3.72 -5.33 -23.92
C LEU A 274 -4.42 -4.64 -25.09
N ASP A 275 -3.98 -4.98 -26.31
CA ASP A 275 -4.77 -4.84 -27.52
C ASP A 275 -5.63 -6.10 -27.71
N GLU A 276 -6.94 -5.94 -27.49
CA GLU A 276 -7.92 -7.03 -27.60
C GLU A 276 -8.06 -7.54 -29.03
N ALA A 277 -7.78 -6.70 -30.05
CA ALA A 277 -7.92 -7.10 -31.45
C ALA A 277 -6.83 -8.09 -31.87
N SER A 278 -5.59 -7.87 -31.43
CA SER A 278 -4.45 -8.75 -31.75
C SER A 278 -4.15 -9.81 -30.67
N ASN A 279 -4.82 -9.74 -29.51
CA ASN A 279 -4.52 -10.52 -28.31
C ASN A 279 -3.04 -10.41 -27.89
N ARG A 280 -2.46 -9.21 -28.02
CA ARG A 280 -1.09 -8.90 -27.63
C ARG A 280 -1.07 -7.68 -26.75
N ALA A 281 -0.05 -7.56 -25.91
CA ALA A 281 0.07 -6.39 -25.06
C ALA A 281 1.34 -5.60 -25.33
N GLU A 282 1.20 -4.28 -25.43
CA GLU A 282 2.33 -3.37 -25.51
C GLU A 282 2.99 -3.30 -24.14
N VAL A 283 4.27 -3.66 -24.03
CA VAL A 283 5.01 -3.70 -22.76
C VAL A 283 6.00 -2.55 -22.67
N ALA A 284 6.03 -1.89 -21.51
CA ALA A 284 6.97 -0.80 -21.27
C ALA A 284 7.33 -0.68 -19.79
N PHE A 285 8.58 -0.31 -19.50
CA PHE A 285 9.07 -0.18 -18.12
C PHE A 285 10.22 0.81 -18.01
N VAL A 286 10.40 1.34 -16.82
CA VAL A 286 11.46 2.30 -16.49
C VAL A 286 12.00 2.01 -15.09
N VAL A 287 13.31 2.23 -14.92
CA VAL A 287 14.05 2.03 -13.66
C VAL A 287 14.89 3.29 -13.43
N ARG A 288 14.91 3.78 -12.19
CA ARG A 288 15.74 4.93 -11.78
C ARG A 288 17.19 4.70 -12.18
N ASP A 289 17.85 5.75 -12.64
CA ASP A 289 19.19 5.70 -13.22
C ASP A 289 20.21 5.00 -12.28
N GLU A 290 20.18 5.31 -10.99
CA GLU A 290 21.06 4.70 -9.96
C GLU A 290 20.81 3.20 -9.72
N TRP A 291 19.64 2.69 -10.10
CA TRP A 291 19.25 1.29 -9.97
C TRP A 291 19.40 0.50 -11.28
N GLN A 292 19.80 1.16 -12.38
CA GLN A 292 20.04 0.48 -13.66
C GLN A 292 21.29 -0.42 -13.59
N GLY A 293 21.38 -1.36 -14.54
CA GLY A 293 22.49 -2.32 -14.58
C GLY A 293 22.39 -3.47 -13.55
N ARG A 294 21.41 -3.43 -12.64
CA ARG A 294 21.17 -4.45 -11.60
C ARG A 294 20.13 -5.51 -11.98
N GLY A 295 19.78 -5.62 -13.26
CA GLY A 295 18.80 -6.60 -13.76
C GLY A 295 17.33 -6.31 -13.43
N ILE A 296 16.99 -5.22 -12.74
CA ILE A 296 15.62 -4.89 -12.31
C ILE A 296 14.63 -4.81 -13.49
N GLY A 297 15.03 -4.22 -14.62
CA GLY A 297 14.18 -4.16 -15.82
C GLY A 297 13.81 -5.55 -16.35
N LEU A 298 14.77 -6.48 -16.38
CA LEU A 298 14.52 -7.87 -16.75
C LEU A 298 13.60 -8.59 -15.74
N MET A 299 13.74 -8.29 -14.46
CA MET A 299 12.88 -8.85 -13.41
C MET A 299 11.43 -8.37 -13.54
N LEU A 300 11.23 -7.08 -13.82
CA LEU A 300 9.92 -6.49 -14.13
C LEU A 300 9.31 -7.15 -15.38
N PHE A 301 10.09 -7.22 -16.47
CA PHE A 301 9.66 -7.87 -17.71
C PHE A 301 9.21 -9.32 -17.48
N ARG A 302 10.05 -10.14 -16.82
CA ARG A 302 9.71 -11.54 -16.48
C ARG A 302 8.44 -11.63 -15.64
N ARG A 303 8.22 -10.69 -14.72
CA ARG A 303 7.01 -10.67 -13.90
C ARG A 303 5.77 -10.38 -14.75
N LEU A 304 5.85 -9.43 -15.67
CA LEU A 304 4.76 -9.10 -16.60
C LEU A 304 4.43 -10.28 -17.52
N VAL A 305 5.45 -10.97 -18.05
CA VAL A 305 5.28 -12.19 -18.86
C VAL A 305 4.49 -13.26 -18.08
N VAL A 306 4.84 -13.52 -16.82
CA VAL A 306 4.10 -14.49 -15.99
C VAL A 306 2.63 -14.13 -15.86
N ILE A 307 2.33 -12.84 -15.64
CA ILE A 307 0.95 -12.36 -15.51
C ILE A 307 0.21 -12.47 -16.85
N ALA A 308 0.84 -12.04 -17.95
CA ALA A 308 0.25 -12.07 -19.27
C ALA A 308 -0.08 -13.49 -19.76
N ARG A 309 0.82 -14.46 -19.51
CA ARG A 309 0.58 -15.89 -19.81
C ARG A 309 -0.57 -16.47 -18.99
N GLN A 310 -0.66 -16.12 -17.71
CA GLN A 310 -1.79 -16.54 -16.86
C GLN A 310 -3.12 -15.96 -17.33
N SER A 311 -3.09 -14.81 -18.01
CA SER A 311 -4.26 -14.17 -18.62
C SER A 311 -4.52 -14.60 -20.07
N GLY A 312 -3.75 -15.54 -20.65
CA GLY A 312 -3.97 -16.04 -22.02
C GLY A 312 -3.57 -15.08 -23.14
N ILE A 313 -2.77 -14.05 -22.84
CA ILE A 313 -2.24 -13.11 -23.85
C ILE A 313 -1.24 -13.84 -24.74
N ALA A 314 -1.29 -13.65 -26.06
CA ALA A 314 -0.48 -14.39 -27.03
C ALA A 314 1.00 -13.95 -27.08
N GLY A 315 1.31 -12.74 -26.63
CA GLY A 315 2.65 -12.20 -26.66
C GLY A 315 2.70 -10.70 -26.36
N PHE A 316 3.91 -10.14 -26.45
CA PHE A 316 4.14 -8.71 -26.24
C PHE A 316 4.60 -8.01 -27.51
N THR A 317 4.24 -6.74 -27.61
CA THR A 317 4.81 -5.76 -28.54
C THR A 317 5.56 -4.69 -27.77
N ALA A 318 6.55 -4.04 -28.38
CA ALA A 318 7.21 -2.89 -27.79
C ALA A 318 7.88 -2.02 -28.84
N GLU A 319 7.84 -0.71 -28.62
CA GLU A 319 8.57 0.27 -29.42
C GLU A 319 9.80 0.74 -28.64
N VAL A 320 10.97 0.68 -29.28
CA VAL A 320 12.24 1.00 -28.65
C VAL A 320 13.07 1.86 -29.56
N LEU A 321 13.47 3.05 -29.10
CA LEU A 321 14.39 3.90 -29.83
C LEU A 321 15.69 3.15 -30.18
N ARG A 322 16.19 3.37 -31.40
CA ARG A 322 17.38 2.72 -31.95
C ARG A 322 18.61 2.79 -31.05
N ASP A 323 18.77 3.88 -30.32
CA ASP A 323 19.91 4.09 -29.43
C ASP A 323 19.78 3.41 -28.07
N ASN A 324 18.58 2.95 -27.70
CA ASN A 324 18.34 2.27 -26.44
C ASN A 324 18.76 0.78 -26.48
N ARG A 325 20.07 0.56 -26.65
CA ARG A 325 20.69 -0.77 -26.74
C ARG A 325 20.43 -1.64 -25.50
N LYS A 326 20.31 -1.01 -24.32
CA LYS A 326 19.99 -1.70 -23.05
C LYS A 326 18.63 -2.38 -23.13
N MET A 327 17.60 -1.65 -23.60
CA MET A 327 16.24 -2.15 -23.73
C MET A 327 16.12 -3.22 -24.83
N GLN A 328 16.77 -3.00 -25.97
CA GLN A 328 16.86 -4.02 -27.03
C GLN A 328 17.50 -5.32 -26.52
N SER A 329 18.51 -5.23 -25.65
CA SER A 329 19.14 -6.41 -25.06
C SER A 329 18.19 -7.22 -24.17
N ILE A 330 17.30 -6.55 -23.42
CA ILE A 330 16.31 -7.25 -22.58
C ILE A 330 15.34 -8.06 -23.44
N PHE A 331 14.82 -7.50 -24.53
CA PHE A 331 13.89 -8.22 -25.41
C PHE A 331 14.58 -9.34 -26.20
N ASN A 332 15.77 -9.07 -26.77
CA ASN A 332 16.50 -10.09 -27.52
C ASN A 332 17.00 -11.25 -26.65
N LYS A 333 17.22 -11.03 -25.35
CA LYS A 333 17.59 -12.07 -24.37
C LYS A 333 16.39 -12.60 -23.57
N SER A 334 15.17 -12.34 -24.02
CA SER A 334 13.96 -12.76 -23.31
C SER A 334 13.74 -14.27 -23.31
N GLY A 335 14.34 -15.00 -24.26
CA GLY A 335 14.11 -16.43 -24.49
C GLY A 335 12.87 -16.73 -25.34
N PHE A 336 12.18 -15.71 -25.83
CA PHE A 336 11.04 -15.84 -26.74
C PHE A 336 11.46 -15.78 -28.21
N LYS A 337 10.54 -16.16 -29.10
CA LYS A 337 10.68 -15.86 -30.52
C LYS A 337 10.46 -14.37 -30.72
N VAL A 338 11.53 -13.66 -31.08
CA VAL A 338 11.52 -12.20 -31.29
C VAL A 338 11.59 -11.90 -32.77
N THR A 339 10.67 -11.08 -33.26
CA THR A 339 10.76 -10.42 -34.57
C THR A 339 10.88 -8.92 -34.35
N GLN A 340 11.79 -8.26 -35.06
CA GLN A 340 11.98 -6.82 -34.98
C GLN A 340 12.02 -6.22 -36.39
N HIS A 341 11.45 -5.03 -36.55
CA HIS A 341 11.61 -4.19 -37.75
C HIS A 341 11.91 -2.76 -37.33
N LEU A 342 12.61 -2.02 -38.20
CA LEU A 342 13.00 -0.63 -37.96
C LEU A 342 12.10 0.29 -38.79
N GLU A 343 11.50 1.28 -38.15
CA GLU A 343 10.67 2.32 -38.76
C GLU A 343 11.04 3.67 -38.15
N ASP A 344 11.50 4.62 -38.97
CA ASP A 344 11.82 6.01 -38.57
C ASP A 344 12.59 6.17 -37.23
N ASP A 345 13.60 5.31 -37.01
CA ASP A 345 14.46 5.19 -35.81
C ASP A 345 13.87 4.51 -34.56
N ILE A 346 12.72 3.85 -34.72
CA ILE A 346 12.10 3.00 -33.70
C ILE A 346 12.18 1.54 -34.13
N TYR A 347 12.71 0.69 -33.24
CA TYR A 347 12.57 -0.75 -33.38
C TYR A 347 11.24 -1.20 -32.80
N CYS A 348 10.41 -1.79 -33.66
CA CYS A 348 9.15 -2.40 -33.30
C CYS A 348 9.37 -3.90 -33.05
N PHE A 349 9.38 -4.27 -31.78
CA PHE A 349 9.54 -5.64 -31.30
C PHE A 349 8.19 -6.35 -31.22
N ARG A 350 8.18 -7.62 -31.61
CA ARG A 350 7.11 -8.58 -31.34
C ARG A 350 7.72 -9.84 -30.73
N MET A 351 7.14 -10.28 -29.62
CA MET A 351 7.59 -11.40 -28.79
C MET A 351 6.42 -12.37 -28.62
N ASP A 352 6.59 -13.64 -28.99
CA ASP A 352 5.57 -14.71 -28.85
C ASP A 352 5.86 -15.61 -27.63
N PHE A 353 4.84 -15.90 -26.80
CA PHE A 353 4.99 -16.66 -25.54
C PHE A 353 5.01 -18.18 -25.64
#